data_AF-A0A2E0MU45-F1
#
_entry.id   AF-A0A2E0MU45-F1
#
_cell.length_a   1.000
_cell.length_b   1.000
_cell.length_c   1.000
_cell.angle_alpha   90.00
_cell.angle_beta   90.00
_cell.angle_gamma   90.00
#
_symmetry.space_group_name_H-M   'P 1'
#
loop_
_entity.id
_entity.type
_entity.pdbx_description
1 polymer ?
#
loop_
_entity_poly.entity_id
_entity_poly.type
_entity_poly.pdbx_seq_one_letter_code
_entity_poly.pdbx_strand_id
1 'polypeptide(L)'
;MSDELEEETPTDVSDEESAPELTLEDHQSALKKARWNVFMYLGLAALLFAFALYPFMSTSMEIEQGIGSTEKEITVWGLPVAGEDFTDIPVEIQISVKSLPTNVNNIEIYLIENSKGCDATDGSISKTAAMLRNGEAEYPNNYHIIEDPVESETYDIEMSVDPGIYCMQVTADSKDGAGDFSGINVAADVELYPTQLPLAIFAVLSLLMSGFAFIGAQKHGKFVKSLVEPKAAPSIENAVLAETSVARIAAGPSGPPTGPSGPPTGPTGPPTGPTGPPTGPTGPPVQEATSPQPDLATEAISETPVEAEQVAPVEDVYEDQGDGWYFRKKPDGSYDQQVYVIKDGFYVPYEDPNA
;
A
#
# COMPACT_ATOMS: atom_id res chain seq x y z
N MET A 1 77.58 2.09 1.66
CA MET A 1 76.82 0.97 2.24
C MET A 1 75.51 0.97 1.45
N SER A 2 75.47 0.47 0.21
CA SER A 2 75.69 -0.93 -0.24
C SER A 2 74.63 -1.80 0.44
N ASP A 3 73.48 -2.08 -0.19
CA ASP A 3 73.19 -3.06 -1.26
C ASP A 3 72.52 -4.31 -0.64
N GLU A 4 71.29 -4.62 -1.07
CA GLU A 4 70.61 -5.93 -1.18
C GLU A 4 69.09 -5.66 -1.31
N LEU A 5 68.49 -5.68 -2.52
CA LEU A 5 67.95 -6.85 -3.25
C LEU A 5 66.94 -7.68 -2.44
N GLU A 6 65.66 -7.28 -2.51
CA GLU A 6 64.55 -8.25 -2.47
C GLU A 6 63.60 -7.96 -3.64
N GLU A 7 63.67 -8.86 -4.61
CA GLU A 7 62.82 -9.01 -5.78
C GLU A 7 61.53 -9.72 -5.32
N GLU A 8 60.48 -8.96 -5.01
CA GLU A 8 59.16 -9.56 -4.79
C GLU A 8 58.53 -9.92 -6.13
N THR A 9 58.42 -11.23 -6.34
CA THR A 9 57.72 -11.90 -7.42
C THR A 9 56.24 -11.53 -7.42
N PRO A 10 55.61 -11.29 -8.60
CA PRO A 10 54.17 -11.19 -8.65
C PRO A 10 53.62 -12.60 -8.46
N THR A 11 52.99 -12.84 -7.32
CA THR A 11 52.17 -14.03 -7.12
C THR A 11 50.91 -13.84 -7.95
N ASP A 12 51.00 -14.26 -9.22
CA ASP A 12 49.87 -14.52 -10.10
C ASP A 12 49.12 -15.73 -9.52
N VAL A 13 48.33 -15.47 -8.48
CA VAL A 13 47.31 -16.40 -7.99
C VAL A 13 46.07 -16.06 -8.79
N SER A 14 46.03 -16.57 -10.00
CA SER A 14 44.79 -16.78 -10.74
C SER A 14 43.95 -17.78 -9.95
N ASP A 15 43.27 -17.30 -8.91
CA ASP A 15 42.06 -17.91 -8.40
C ASP A 15 40.96 -17.72 -9.46
N GLU A 16 41.13 -18.40 -10.60
CA GLU A 16 39.97 -18.88 -11.34
C GLU A 16 39.35 -19.96 -10.46
N GLU A 17 38.58 -19.50 -9.48
CA GLU A 17 37.55 -20.27 -8.80
C GLU A 17 36.72 -20.87 -9.93
N SER A 18 36.99 -22.14 -10.22
CA SER A 18 36.25 -22.91 -11.20
C SER A 18 34.81 -22.95 -10.71
N ALA A 19 34.00 -22.00 -11.18
CA ALA A 19 32.57 -22.11 -11.10
C ALA A 19 32.25 -23.49 -11.70
N PRO A 20 31.65 -24.42 -10.95
CA PRO A 20 31.28 -25.70 -11.51
C PRO A 20 30.44 -25.41 -12.75
N GLU A 21 30.82 -25.97 -13.90
CA GLU A 21 30.01 -25.92 -15.12
C GLU A 21 28.65 -26.56 -14.78
N LEU A 22 27.72 -25.72 -14.35
CA LEU A 22 26.37 -26.09 -14.00
C LEU A 22 25.75 -26.73 -15.24
N THR A 23 25.20 -27.93 -15.08
CA THR A 23 24.62 -28.66 -16.19
C THR A 23 23.39 -27.91 -16.72
N LEU A 24 22.96 -28.20 -17.95
CA LEU A 24 21.80 -27.55 -18.57
C LEU A 24 20.53 -27.66 -17.68
N GLU A 25 20.41 -28.80 -16.99
CA GLU A 25 19.32 -29.09 -16.05
C GLU A 25 19.42 -28.22 -14.77
N ASP A 26 20.63 -27.97 -14.28
CA ASP A 26 20.88 -27.05 -13.17
C ASP A 26 20.51 -25.61 -13.54
N HIS A 27 20.81 -25.18 -14.77
CA HIS A 27 20.40 -23.85 -15.24
C HIS A 27 18.88 -23.71 -15.41
N GLN A 28 18.18 -24.76 -15.84
CA GLN A 28 16.72 -24.75 -15.94
C GLN A 28 16.04 -24.74 -14.57
N SER A 29 16.56 -25.49 -13.60
CA SER A 29 16.06 -25.48 -12.23
C SER A 29 16.33 -24.14 -11.54
N ALA A 30 17.51 -23.55 -11.75
CA ALA A 30 17.85 -22.20 -11.31
C ALA A 30 16.92 -21.14 -11.92
N LEU A 31 16.59 -21.27 -13.21
CA LEU A 31 15.62 -20.41 -13.88
C LEU A 31 14.21 -20.50 -13.29
N LYS A 32 13.73 -21.71 -13.06
CA LYS A 32 12.40 -21.92 -12.47
C LYS A 32 12.33 -21.36 -11.05
N LYS A 33 13.38 -21.60 -10.25
CA LYS A 33 13.50 -21.06 -8.90
C LYS A 33 13.59 -19.54 -8.90
N ALA A 34 14.39 -18.94 -9.78
CA ALA A 34 14.49 -17.48 -9.91
C ALA A 34 13.15 -16.85 -10.28
N ARG A 35 12.41 -17.43 -11.25
CA ARG A 35 11.06 -16.96 -11.61
C ARG A 35 10.09 -17.06 -10.44
N TRP A 36 10.10 -18.18 -9.70
CA TRP A 36 9.26 -18.35 -8.53
C TRP A 36 9.60 -17.35 -7.42
N ASN A 37 10.89 -17.12 -7.16
CA ASN A 37 11.33 -16.13 -6.21
C ASN A 37 10.87 -14.72 -6.59
N VAL A 38 10.94 -14.33 -7.87
CA VAL A 38 10.41 -13.03 -8.34
C VAL A 38 8.93 -12.89 -7.99
N PHE A 39 8.10 -13.88 -8.32
CA PHE A 39 6.67 -13.83 -8.01
C PHE A 39 6.39 -13.82 -6.51
N MET A 40 7.13 -14.62 -5.73
CA MET A 40 7.00 -14.66 -4.27
C MET A 40 7.32 -13.31 -3.65
N TYR A 41 8.47 -12.70 -3.99
CA TYR A 41 8.88 -11.42 -3.43
C TYR A 41 7.99 -10.27 -3.90
N LEU A 42 7.52 -10.29 -5.14
CA LEU A 42 6.58 -9.28 -5.65
C LEU A 42 5.21 -9.42 -4.97
N GLY A 43 4.70 -10.64 -4.80
CA GLY A 43 3.47 -10.90 -4.07
C GLY A 43 3.56 -10.51 -2.60
N LEU A 44 4.69 -10.83 -1.95
CA LEU A 44 4.95 -10.41 -0.57
C LEU A 44 5.06 -8.88 -0.45
N ALA A 45 5.76 -8.22 -1.37
CA ALA A 45 5.87 -6.77 -1.38
C ALA A 45 4.48 -6.11 -1.54
N ALA A 46 3.66 -6.60 -2.47
CA ALA A 46 2.30 -6.09 -2.67
C ALA A 46 1.44 -6.26 -1.41
N LEU A 47 1.54 -7.42 -0.75
CA LEU A 47 0.84 -7.68 0.52
C LEU A 47 1.33 -6.73 1.61
N LEU A 48 2.64 -6.57 1.78
CA LEU A 48 3.23 -5.67 2.78
C LEU A 48 2.83 -4.20 2.55
N PHE A 49 2.79 -3.74 1.30
CA PHE A 49 2.29 -2.40 0.96
C PHE A 49 0.80 -2.25 1.27
N ALA A 50 -0.02 -3.26 0.99
CA ALA A 50 -1.43 -3.22 1.33
C ALA A 50 -1.64 -3.09 2.86
N PHE A 51 -0.87 -3.84 3.67
CA PHE A 51 -0.92 -3.69 5.12
C PHE A 51 -0.29 -2.38 5.61
N ALA A 52 0.70 -1.82 4.91
CA ALA A 52 1.30 -0.53 5.27
C ALA A 52 0.30 0.63 5.16
N LEU A 53 -0.67 0.54 4.25
CA LEU A 53 -1.75 1.53 4.06
C LEU A 53 -2.99 1.23 4.90
N TYR A 54 -3.00 0.15 5.68
CA TYR A 54 -4.15 -0.20 6.48
C TYR A 54 -4.07 0.48 7.86
N PRO A 55 -5.10 1.21 8.29
CA PRO A 55 -5.15 1.80 9.62
C PRO A 55 -5.40 0.70 10.65
N PHE A 56 -4.33 0.17 11.24
CA PHE A 56 -4.42 -0.96 12.18
C PHE A 56 -5.13 -0.60 13.48
N MET A 57 -5.09 0.67 13.87
CA MET A 57 -5.84 1.19 15.00
C MET A 57 -6.71 2.32 14.50
N SER A 58 -8.03 2.15 14.60
CA SER A 58 -8.97 3.23 14.43
C SER A 58 -9.86 3.36 15.66
N THR A 59 -10.20 4.59 16.01
CA THR A 59 -11.14 4.88 17.08
C THR A 59 -12.02 6.04 16.69
N SER A 60 -13.28 5.99 17.10
CA SER A 60 -14.23 7.07 16.89
C SER A 60 -14.69 7.62 18.23
N MET A 61 -15.04 8.90 18.24
CA MET A 61 -15.69 9.56 19.36
C MET A 61 -16.74 10.54 18.87
N GLU A 62 -17.82 10.67 19.63
CA GLU A 62 -18.86 11.66 19.39
C GLU A 62 -18.86 12.64 20.55
N ILE A 63 -18.83 13.93 20.22
CA ILE A 63 -18.83 15.03 21.17
C ILE A 63 -20.23 15.64 21.13
N GLU A 64 -21.04 15.29 22.12
CA GLU A 64 -22.37 15.84 22.31
C GLU A 64 -22.35 16.82 23.49
N GLN A 65 -22.83 18.05 23.26
CA GLN A 65 -23.12 19.11 24.24
C GLN A 65 -22.60 18.89 25.68
N GLY A 66 -21.55 19.60 26.08
CA GLY A 66 -21.16 19.65 27.48
C GLY A 66 -19.82 20.35 27.70
N ILE A 67 -19.76 21.18 28.73
CA ILE A 67 -18.51 21.74 29.26
C ILE A 67 -17.73 20.58 29.85
N GLY A 68 -16.91 19.95 29.03
CA GLY A 68 -16.19 18.73 29.36
C GLY A 68 -15.84 18.04 28.06
N SER A 69 -14.65 18.34 27.54
CA SER A 69 -14.11 17.62 26.41
C SER A 69 -14.15 16.12 26.70
N THR A 70 -14.82 15.35 25.87
CA THR A 70 -14.68 13.90 25.91
C THR A 70 -13.24 13.57 25.54
N GLU A 71 -12.46 13.17 26.53
CA GLU A 71 -11.09 12.72 26.33
C GLU A 71 -11.11 11.25 25.94
N LYS A 72 -10.40 10.91 24.87
CA LYS A 72 -10.21 9.52 24.46
C LYS A 72 -8.76 9.13 24.61
N GLU A 73 -8.52 8.07 25.37
CA GLU A 73 -7.20 7.47 25.45
C GLU A 73 -6.87 6.70 24.18
N ILE A 74 -5.71 7.02 23.59
CA ILE A 74 -5.16 6.40 22.40
C ILE A 74 -3.76 5.92 22.76
N THR A 75 -3.52 4.62 22.66
CA THR A 75 -2.18 4.05 22.85
C THR A 75 -1.52 3.87 21.49
N VAL A 76 -0.40 4.56 21.26
CA VAL A 76 0.37 4.51 20.03
C VAL A 76 1.59 3.61 20.24
N TRP A 77 1.72 2.59 19.38
CA TRP A 77 2.77 1.58 19.48
C TRP A 77 3.80 1.84 18.39
N GLY A 78 5.08 1.80 18.74
CA GLY A 78 6.16 2.06 17.79
C GLY A 78 7.54 1.94 18.42
N LEU A 79 8.56 2.40 17.71
CA LEU A 79 9.93 2.44 18.21
C LEU A 79 10.11 3.72 19.03
N PRO A 80 10.44 3.64 20.34
CA PRO A 80 10.54 4.81 21.20
C PRO A 80 11.84 5.56 20.90
N VAL A 81 11.82 6.33 19.83
CA VAL A 81 12.79 7.38 19.57
C VAL A 81 12.07 8.69 19.88
N ALA A 82 12.75 9.59 20.56
CA ALA A 82 12.16 10.87 20.96
C ALA A 82 12.66 11.95 19.99
N GLY A 83 11.75 12.81 19.57
CA GLY A 83 12.02 13.90 18.65
C GLY A 83 11.25 13.71 17.35
N GLU A 84 10.96 14.81 16.63
CA GLU A 84 10.40 14.73 15.28
C GLU A 84 11.36 13.93 14.39
N ASP A 85 11.01 12.68 14.11
CA ASP A 85 11.87 11.80 13.34
C ASP A 85 11.08 10.86 12.41
N PHE A 86 11.81 10.00 11.70
CA PHE A 86 11.19 9.11 10.72
C PHE A 86 10.40 7.96 11.37
N THR A 87 10.44 7.81 12.70
CA THR A 87 9.70 6.82 13.48
C THR A 87 8.38 7.35 14.00
N ASP A 88 8.10 8.64 13.82
CA ASP A 88 6.79 9.24 14.08
C ASP A 88 5.68 8.42 13.39
N ILE A 89 4.63 8.13 14.15
CA ILE A 89 3.44 7.45 13.64
C ILE A 89 2.53 8.50 13.00
N PRO A 90 2.17 8.35 11.72
CA PRO A 90 1.16 9.21 11.11
C PRO A 90 -0.21 8.88 11.68
N VAL A 91 -0.93 9.94 12.03
CA VAL A 91 -2.29 9.92 12.57
C VAL A 91 -3.16 10.80 11.69
N GLU A 92 -4.23 10.23 11.16
CA GLU A 92 -5.24 10.94 10.39
C GLU A 92 -6.49 11.09 11.26
N ILE A 93 -6.99 12.30 11.37
CA ILE A 93 -8.14 12.64 12.20
C ILE A 93 -9.17 13.30 11.30
N GLN A 94 -10.31 12.65 11.12
CA GLN A 94 -11.45 13.19 10.40
C GLN A 94 -12.46 13.76 11.37
N ILE A 95 -12.67 15.08 11.31
CA ILE A 95 -13.64 15.81 12.12
C ILE A 95 -14.88 16.07 11.29
N SER A 96 -15.99 15.42 11.65
CA SER A 96 -17.30 15.60 11.02
C SER A 96 -18.20 16.50 11.87
N VAL A 97 -18.45 17.73 11.41
CA VAL A 97 -19.28 18.70 12.13
C VAL A 97 -20.75 18.48 11.79
N LYS A 98 -21.52 17.81 12.66
CA LYS A 98 -22.94 17.51 12.41
C LYS A 98 -23.86 18.72 12.71
N SER A 99 -23.56 19.48 13.76
CA SER A 99 -24.33 20.65 14.19
C SER A 99 -23.40 21.62 14.92
N LEU A 100 -23.48 22.91 14.58
CA LEU A 100 -22.59 23.93 15.12
C LEU A 100 -23.31 25.27 15.35
N PRO A 101 -23.46 25.70 16.61
CA PRO A 101 -23.98 27.02 16.94
C PRO A 101 -23.23 28.17 16.24
N THR A 102 -23.95 29.23 15.88
CA THR A 102 -23.39 30.38 15.13
C THR A 102 -22.32 31.19 15.90
N ASN A 103 -22.24 30.98 17.22
CA ASN A 103 -21.27 31.63 18.10
C ASN A 103 -19.96 30.83 18.23
N VAL A 104 -19.77 29.69 17.57
CA VAL A 104 -18.47 29.00 17.55
C VAL A 104 -17.51 29.74 16.62
N ASN A 105 -16.27 29.92 17.07
CA ASN A 105 -15.20 30.57 16.31
C ASN A 105 -14.22 29.57 15.70
N ASN A 106 -13.83 28.58 16.49
CA ASN A 106 -12.81 27.62 16.12
C ASN A 106 -13.06 26.30 16.84
N ILE A 107 -12.66 25.22 16.18
CA ILE A 107 -12.54 23.90 16.79
C ILE A 107 -11.05 23.59 16.91
N GLU A 108 -10.64 23.21 18.11
CA GLU A 108 -9.27 22.90 18.44
C GLU A 108 -9.15 21.41 18.75
N ILE A 109 -8.15 20.78 18.15
CA ILE A 109 -7.86 19.35 18.26
C ILE A 109 -6.49 19.20 18.91
N TYR A 110 -6.42 18.42 19.98
CA TYR A 110 -5.21 18.14 20.72
C TYR A 110 -4.96 16.64 20.79
N LEU A 111 -3.70 16.23 20.60
CA LEU A 111 -3.16 14.94 21.02
C LEU A 111 -2.20 15.16 22.18
N ILE A 112 -2.68 14.98 23.41
CA ILE A 112 -1.92 15.31 24.60
C ILE A 112 -1.20 14.07 25.11
N GLU A 113 0.13 14.04 25.03
CA GLU A 113 0.90 12.92 25.58
C GLU A 113 0.77 12.90 27.11
N ASN A 114 0.31 11.77 27.67
CA ASN A 114 0.26 11.53 29.10
C ASN A 114 0.45 10.05 29.44
N SER A 115 1.60 9.72 30.00
CA SER A 115 1.92 8.36 30.48
C SER A 115 0.97 7.79 31.54
N LYS A 116 0.16 8.62 32.22
CA LYS A 116 -0.82 8.19 33.21
C LYS A 116 -2.22 7.96 32.62
N GLY A 117 -2.41 8.19 31.32
CA GLY A 117 -3.72 8.14 30.67
C GLY A 117 -4.54 9.41 30.88
N CYS A 118 -5.78 9.38 30.39
CA CYS A 118 -6.66 10.57 30.37
C CYS A 118 -7.39 10.80 31.70
N ASP A 119 -7.39 9.81 32.59
CA ASP A 119 -7.97 9.95 33.94
C ASP A 119 -7.05 10.72 34.92
N ALA A 120 -5.95 11.30 34.43
CA ALA A 120 -4.97 11.98 35.26
C ALA A 120 -5.48 13.34 35.77
N THR A 121 -5.75 13.44 37.08
CA THR A 121 -6.22 14.69 37.72
C THR A 121 -5.11 15.60 38.23
N ASP A 122 -3.86 15.40 37.79
CA ASP A 122 -2.69 16.16 38.29
C ASP A 122 -2.44 17.48 37.54
N GLY A 123 -3.33 17.83 36.61
CA GLY A 123 -3.26 19.04 35.80
C GLY A 123 -2.21 18.98 34.67
N SER A 124 -1.56 17.82 34.47
CA SER A 124 -0.60 17.62 33.38
C SER A 124 -1.25 17.83 32.01
N ILE A 125 -2.46 17.30 31.80
CA ILE A 125 -3.22 17.41 30.54
C ILE A 125 -3.44 18.88 30.18
N SER A 126 -4.03 19.66 31.08
CA SER A 126 -4.31 21.08 30.85
C SER A 126 -3.03 21.91 30.64
N LYS A 127 -1.93 21.55 31.33
CA LYS A 127 -0.64 22.21 31.16
C LYS A 127 -0.06 21.95 29.77
N THR A 128 -0.08 20.70 29.32
CA THR A 128 0.42 20.32 27.99
C THR A 128 -0.46 20.91 26.89
N ALA A 129 -1.79 20.91 27.05
CA ALA A 129 -2.70 21.60 26.13
C ALA A 129 -2.36 23.10 25.98
N ALA A 130 -2.08 23.78 27.09
CA ALA A 130 -1.66 25.19 27.06
C ALA A 130 -0.30 25.38 26.35
N MET A 131 0.65 24.47 26.55
CA MET A 131 1.95 24.49 25.85
C MET A 131 1.77 24.29 24.34
N LEU A 132 0.92 23.34 23.93
CA LEU A 132 0.59 23.09 22.53
C LEU A 132 -0.05 24.32 21.89
N ARG A 133 -1.07 24.91 22.54
CA ARG A 133 -1.75 26.12 22.06
C ARG A 133 -0.79 27.32 21.90
N ASN A 134 0.19 27.44 22.79
CA ASN A 134 1.17 28.53 22.77
C ASN A 134 2.38 28.25 21.86
N GLY A 135 2.48 27.06 21.24
CA GLY A 135 3.64 26.67 20.44
C GLY A 135 4.91 26.47 21.27
N GLU A 136 4.78 26.21 22.58
CA GLU A 136 5.88 25.95 23.52
C GLU A 136 6.09 24.45 23.77
N ALA A 137 5.24 23.60 23.19
CA ALA A 137 5.39 22.16 23.28
C ALA A 137 6.65 21.70 22.52
N GLU A 138 7.26 20.62 23.03
CA GLU A 138 8.42 19.98 22.38
C GLU A 138 8.04 19.42 21.00
N TYR A 139 6.76 19.05 20.80
CA TYR A 139 6.20 18.50 19.57
C TYR A 139 4.97 19.31 19.12
N PRO A 140 5.12 20.26 18.18
CA PRO A 140 4.02 21.14 17.75
C PRO A 140 2.98 20.43 16.87
N ASN A 141 3.32 19.29 16.26
CA ASN A 141 2.45 18.57 15.32
C ASN A 141 1.27 17.83 16.00
N ASN A 142 1.13 17.96 17.32
CA ASN A 142 0.08 17.33 18.12
C ASN A 142 -1.11 18.27 18.38
N TYR A 143 -1.19 19.40 17.67
CA TYR A 143 -2.24 20.39 17.81
C TYR A 143 -2.66 20.96 16.46
N HIS A 144 -3.98 21.09 16.26
CA HIS A 144 -4.54 21.71 15.08
C HIS A 144 -5.75 22.58 15.44
N ILE A 145 -5.95 23.64 14.67
CA ILE A 145 -7.06 24.58 14.82
C ILE A 145 -7.81 24.71 13.50
N ILE A 146 -9.12 24.49 13.54
CA ILE A 146 -10.05 24.72 12.44
C ILE A 146 -10.70 26.07 12.71
N GLU A 147 -10.37 27.07 11.90
CA GLU A 147 -10.95 28.41 11.97
C GLU A 147 -12.28 28.49 11.21
N ASP A 148 -13.27 29.19 11.78
CA ASP A 148 -14.63 29.35 11.25
C ASP A 148 -15.23 28.03 10.69
N PRO A 149 -15.41 26.99 11.52
CA PRO A 149 -15.91 25.71 11.05
C PRO A 149 -17.33 25.81 10.52
N VAL A 150 -17.62 25.04 9.48
CA VAL A 150 -18.91 25.03 8.78
C VAL A 150 -19.72 23.80 9.20
N GLU A 151 -21.02 23.99 9.42
CA GLU A 151 -21.93 22.87 9.65
C GLU A 151 -21.99 21.92 8.44
N SER A 152 -22.08 20.63 8.72
CA SER A 152 -22.11 19.55 7.71
C SER A 152 -20.84 19.44 6.85
N GLU A 153 -19.73 20.02 7.29
CA GLU A 153 -18.41 19.86 6.66
C GLU A 153 -17.56 18.84 7.45
N THR A 154 -16.67 18.17 6.71
CA THR A 154 -15.68 17.23 7.24
C THR A 154 -14.28 17.79 7.01
N TYR A 155 -13.45 17.76 8.05
CA TYR A 155 -12.07 18.22 7.99
C TYR A 155 -11.13 17.05 8.24
N ASP A 156 -10.17 16.84 7.35
CA ASP A 156 -9.14 15.81 7.49
C ASP A 156 -7.85 16.49 8.00
N ILE A 157 -7.36 16.04 9.15
CA ILE A 157 -6.18 16.57 9.82
C ILE A 157 -5.13 15.47 9.91
N GLU A 158 -3.93 15.75 9.41
CA GLU A 158 -2.78 14.87 9.52
C GLU A 158 -1.86 15.36 10.66
N MET A 159 -1.53 14.45 11.58
CA MET A 159 -0.59 14.66 12.69
C MET A 159 0.50 13.58 12.66
N SER A 160 1.66 13.86 13.26
CA SER A 160 2.75 12.91 13.43
C SER A 160 3.15 12.84 14.89
N VAL A 161 3.09 11.65 15.50
CA VAL A 161 3.27 11.49 16.95
C VAL A 161 4.25 10.38 17.31
N ASP A 162 4.99 10.57 18.39
CA ASP A 162 5.87 9.56 18.97
C ASP A 162 5.06 8.41 19.59
N PRO A 163 5.64 7.21 19.79
CA PRO A 163 4.97 6.14 20.52
C PRO A 163 4.74 6.53 21.98
N GLY A 164 3.50 6.41 22.43
CA GLY A 164 3.11 6.86 23.76
C GLY A 164 1.63 6.67 24.03
N ILE A 165 1.19 7.16 25.20
CA ILE A 165 -0.23 7.22 25.55
C ILE A 165 -0.66 8.66 25.34
N TYR A 166 -1.68 8.87 24.52
CA TYR A 166 -2.20 10.17 24.17
C TYR A 166 -3.66 10.30 24.59
N CYS A 167 -4.02 11.51 24.96
CA CYS A 167 -5.39 11.94 25.21
C CYS A 167 -5.81 12.84 24.08
N MET A 168 -6.68 12.31 23.21
CA MET A 168 -7.31 13.15 22.21
C MET A 168 -8.36 14.02 22.90
N GLN A 169 -8.29 15.32 22.64
CA GLN A 169 -9.24 16.31 23.11
C GLN A 169 -9.70 17.16 21.93
N VAL A 170 -11.01 17.28 21.75
CA VAL A 170 -11.60 18.21 20.79
C VAL A 170 -12.40 19.25 21.57
N THR A 171 -12.08 20.52 21.37
CA THR A 171 -12.67 21.65 22.09
C THR A 171 -13.17 22.69 21.11
N ALA A 172 -14.39 23.15 21.27
CA ALA A 172 -14.91 24.29 20.51
C ALA A 172 -14.78 25.56 21.36
N ASP A 173 -14.27 26.64 20.76
CA ASP A 173 -14.15 27.94 21.40
C ASP A 173 -15.21 28.91 20.84
N SER A 174 -15.81 29.73 21.70
CA SER A 174 -16.95 30.60 21.35
C SER A 174 -16.54 32.08 21.23
N LYS A 175 -17.14 32.79 20.26
CA LYS A 175 -16.93 34.22 19.95
C LYS A 175 -17.26 35.15 21.12
N ASP A 176 -18.22 34.78 21.97
CA ASP A 176 -18.74 35.65 23.02
C ASP A 176 -18.07 35.43 24.40
N GLY A 177 -17.12 34.49 24.50
CA GLY A 177 -16.40 34.17 25.75
C GLY A 177 -17.27 33.57 26.88
N ALA A 178 -18.59 33.56 26.71
CA ALA A 178 -19.57 32.91 27.57
C ALA A 178 -20.13 31.68 26.82
N GLY A 179 -19.63 30.51 27.20
CA GLY A 179 -19.86 29.24 26.53
C GLY A 179 -21.28 28.70 26.65
N ASP A 180 -22.17 29.14 25.76
CA ASP A 180 -23.29 28.29 25.35
C ASP A 180 -22.77 27.30 24.30
N PHE A 181 -22.43 26.10 24.78
CA PHE A 181 -22.01 24.97 23.97
C PHE A 181 -23.19 24.01 23.67
N SER A 182 -24.42 24.42 24.01
CA SER A 182 -25.59 23.66 23.62
C SER A 182 -25.75 23.73 22.09
N GLY A 183 -26.10 22.61 21.48
CA GLY A 183 -26.20 22.45 20.03
C GLY A 183 -24.94 21.97 19.30
N ILE A 184 -23.79 21.84 19.97
CA ILE A 184 -22.58 21.29 19.33
C ILE A 184 -22.71 19.77 19.20
N ASN A 185 -22.57 19.27 17.98
CA ASN A 185 -22.42 17.86 17.67
C ASN A 185 -21.29 17.69 16.65
N VAL A 186 -20.18 17.11 17.11
CA VAL A 186 -18.99 16.85 16.30
C VAL A 186 -18.60 15.39 16.49
N ALA A 187 -18.37 14.66 15.41
CA ALA A 187 -17.77 13.34 15.45
C ALA A 187 -16.31 13.44 15.02
N ALA A 188 -15.43 12.67 15.67
CA ALA A 188 -14.04 12.56 15.32
C ALA A 188 -13.69 11.08 15.10
N ASP A 189 -13.20 10.77 13.91
CA ASP A 189 -12.67 9.45 13.55
C ASP A 189 -11.15 9.57 13.45
N VAL A 190 -10.45 8.68 14.15
CA VAL A 190 -8.99 8.71 14.25
C VAL A 190 -8.45 7.42 13.68
N GLU A 191 -7.52 7.54 12.75
CA GLU A 191 -6.84 6.44 12.09
C GLU A 191 -5.33 6.54 12.37
N LEU A 192 -4.74 5.45 12.86
CA LEU A 192 -3.32 5.39 13.18
C LEU A 192 -2.61 4.34 12.33
N TYR A 193 -1.43 4.70 11.86
CA TYR A 193 -0.65 3.91 10.91
C TYR A 193 0.73 3.48 11.47
N PRO A 194 0.79 2.80 12.64
CA PRO A 194 2.06 2.47 13.30
C PRO A 194 2.94 1.51 12.50
N THR A 195 2.34 0.71 11.61
CA THR A 195 3.05 -0.29 10.80
C THR A 195 3.49 0.24 9.45
N GLN A 196 3.09 1.45 9.06
CA GLN A 196 3.35 1.99 7.72
C GLN A 196 4.84 2.00 7.40
N LEU A 197 5.64 2.61 8.28
CA LEU A 197 7.09 2.69 8.10
C LEU A 197 7.78 1.30 8.11
N PRO A 198 7.64 0.45 9.14
CA PRO A 198 8.36 -0.83 9.16
C PRO A 198 7.95 -1.73 8.00
N LEU A 199 6.65 -1.80 7.65
CA LEU A 199 6.20 -2.62 6.52
C LEU A 199 6.65 -2.06 5.18
N ALA A 200 6.66 -0.74 4.99
CA ALA A 200 7.20 -0.13 3.78
C ALA A 200 8.68 -0.49 3.59
N ILE A 201 9.50 -0.48 4.66
CA ILE A 201 10.90 -0.89 4.60
C ILE A 201 11.03 -2.36 4.14
N PHE A 202 10.27 -3.28 4.74
CA PHE A 202 10.28 -4.69 4.34
C PHE A 202 9.75 -4.90 2.91
N ALA A 203 8.77 -4.11 2.49
CA ALA A 203 8.23 -4.14 1.13
C ALA A 203 9.28 -3.69 0.10
N VAL A 204 10.01 -2.61 0.39
CA VAL A 204 11.11 -2.12 -0.46
C VAL A 204 12.24 -3.14 -0.52
N LEU A 205 12.64 -3.74 0.60
CA LEU A 205 13.64 -4.81 0.61
C LEU A 205 13.19 -6.02 -0.24
N SER A 206 11.91 -6.38 -0.16
CA SER A 206 11.33 -7.44 -1.00
C SER A 206 11.35 -7.08 -2.48
N LEU A 207 11.05 -5.82 -2.84
CA LEU A 207 11.18 -5.34 -4.22
C LEU A 207 12.62 -5.39 -4.73
N LEU A 208 13.61 -5.02 -3.91
CA LEU A 208 15.02 -5.13 -4.27
C LEU A 208 15.42 -6.59 -4.53
N MET A 209 15.02 -7.51 -3.65
CA MET A 209 15.27 -8.94 -3.84
C MET A 209 14.58 -9.49 -5.10
N SER A 210 13.36 -9.02 -5.41
CA SER A 210 12.67 -9.33 -6.65
C SER A 210 13.45 -8.82 -7.87
N GLY A 211 13.99 -7.61 -7.82
CA GLY A 211 14.84 -7.03 -8.86
C GLY A 211 16.09 -7.87 -9.14
N PHE A 212 16.81 -8.29 -8.11
CA PHE A 212 17.97 -9.17 -8.26
C PHE A 212 17.61 -10.54 -8.83
N ALA A 213 16.50 -11.14 -8.37
CA ALA A 213 16.02 -12.41 -8.90
C ALA A 213 15.62 -12.29 -10.38
N PHE A 214 15.05 -11.15 -10.80
CA PHE A 214 14.73 -10.87 -12.19
C PHE A 214 15.99 -10.76 -13.06
N ILE A 215 17.01 -10.02 -12.60
CA ILE A 215 18.31 -9.92 -13.30
C ILE A 215 18.96 -11.31 -13.43
N GLY A 216 18.95 -12.11 -12.37
CA GLY A 216 19.43 -13.49 -12.38
C GLY A 216 18.68 -14.38 -13.37
N ALA A 217 17.34 -14.27 -13.42
CA ALA A 217 16.49 -14.99 -14.35
C ALA A 217 16.78 -14.60 -15.82
N GLN A 218 17.05 -13.33 -16.11
CA GLN A 218 17.45 -12.87 -17.44
C GLN A 218 18.82 -13.45 -17.85
N LYS A 219 19.79 -13.47 -16.94
CA LYS A 219 21.14 -13.99 -17.20
C LYS A 219 21.13 -15.50 -17.50
N HIS A 220 20.50 -16.30 -16.64
CA HIS A 220 20.36 -17.74 -16.88
C HIS A 220 19.45 -18.04 -18.08
N GLY A 221 18.48 -17.16 -18.34
CA GLY A 221 17.56 -17.29 -19.48
C GLY A 221 18.28 -17.16 -20.81
N LYS A 222 19.18 -16.18 -20.93
CA LYS A 222 20.06 -16.02 -22.09
C LYS A 222 20.99 -17.23 -22.27
N PHE A 223 21.54 -17.78 -21.18
CA PHE A 223 22.43 -18.93 -21.24
C PHE A 223 21.71 -20.20 -21.73
N VAL A 224 20.55 -20.53 -21.13
CA VAL A 224 19.73 -21.66 -21.59
C VAL A 224 19.24 -21.44 -23.01
N LYS A 225 18.85 -20.22 -23.39
CA LYS A 225 18.48 -19.90 -24.78
C LYS A 225 19.63 -20.15 -25.75
N SER A 226 20.86 -19.75 -25.41
CA SER A 226 22.05 -19.98 -26.25
C SER A 226 22.46 -21.45 -26.39
N LEU A 227 22.10 -22.30 -25.42
CA LEU A 227 22.39 -23.74 -25.44
C LEU A 227 21.26 -24.57 -26.06
N VAL A 228 20.01 -24.11 -25.96
CA VAL A 228 18.82 -24.83 -26.43
C VAL A 228 18.38 -24.38 -27.83
N GLU A 229 18.65 -23.13 -28.24
CA GLU A 229 18.44 -22.75 -29.63
C GLU A 229 19.39 -23.57 -30.50
N PRO A 230 18.86 -24.41 -31.43
CA PRO A 230 19.72 -25.08 -32.38
C PRO A 230 20.45 -23.98 -33.16
N LYS A 231 21.80 -24.04 -33.17
CA LYS A 231 22.61 -23.26 -34.13
C LYS A 231 21.89 -23.33 -35.46
N ALA A 232 21.48 -22.17 -35.96
CA ALA A 232 20.68 -22.04 -37.18
C ALA A 232 21.19 -23.08 -38.18
N ALA A 233 20.35 -24.07 -38.51
CA ALA A 233 20.70 -25.05 -39.52
C ALA A 233 21.20 -24.25 -40.71
N PRO A 234 22.41 -24.55 -41.24
CA PRO A 234 22.98 -23.76 -42.32
C PRO A 234 21.91 -23.63 -43.38
N SER A 235 21.58 -22.39 -43.75
CA SER A 235 20.57 -22.15 -44.78
C SER A 235 20.92 -22.99 -46.00
N ILE A 236 19.89 -23.50 -46.68
CA ILE A 236 20.01 -24.51 -47.75
C ILE A 236 21.06 -24.09 -48.78
N GLU A 237 21.19 -22.79 -49.03
CA GLU A 237 22.24 -22.17 -49.84
C GLU A 237 23.67 -22.45 -49.33
N ASN A 238 23.94 -22.33 -48.03
CA ASN A 238 25.24 -22.64 -47.42
C ASN A 238 25.52 -24.14 -47.36
N ALA A 239 24.50 -24.97 -47.16
CA ALA A 239 24.62 -26.44 -47.24
C ALA A 239 24.99 -26.87 -48.67
N VAL A 240 24.30 -26.31 -49.67
CA VAL A 240 24.59 -26.56 -51.09
C VAL A 240 25.94 -25.98 -51.47
N LEU A 241 26.34 -24.81 -50.99
CA LEU A 241 27.68 -24.24 -51.24
C LEU A 241 28.80 -25.10 -50.62
N ALA A 242 28.57 -25.65 -49.43
CA ALA A 242 29.51 -26.58 -48.80
C ALA A 242 29.58 -27.91 -49.57
N GLU A 243 28.45 -28.47 -49.97
CA GLU A 243 28.39 -29.71 -50.75
C GLU A 243 29.01 -29.52 -52.16
N THR A 244 28.74 -28.40 -52.81
CA THR A 244 29.30 -28.07 -54.14
C THR A 244 30.79 -27.76 -54.06
N SER A 245 31.26 -27.13 -52.99
CA SER A 245 32.69 -26.89 -52.78
C SER A 245 33.44 -28.18 -52.48
N VAL A 246 32.86 -29.10 -51.69
CA VAL A 246 33.41 -30.44 -51.46
C VAL A 246 33.42 -31.26 -52.76
N ALA A 247 32.33 -31.23 -53.55
CA ALA A 247 32.27 -31.91 -54.84
C ALA A 247 33.28 -31.34 -55.85
N ARG A 248 33.51 -30.02 -55.85
CA ARG A 248 34.50 -29.36 -56.73
C ARG A 248 35.94 -29.66 -56.31
N ILE A 249 36.21 -29.74 -55.01
CA ILE A 249 37.52 -30.15 -54.47
C ILE A 249 37.78 -31.63 -54.79
N ALA A 250 36.75 -32.49 -54.72
CA ALA A 250 36.84 -33.91 -55.06
C ALA A 250 37.02 -34.16 -56.58
N ALA A 251 36.50 -33.29 -57.44
CA ALA A 251 36.58 -33.45 -58.89
C ALA A 251 37.96 -33.16 -59.50
N GLY A 252 38.85 -32.44 -58.80
CA GLY A 252 40.18 -32.08 -59.30
C GLY A 252 40.19 -31.22 -60.58
N PRO A 253 41.33 -30.61 -60.97
CA PRO A 253 41.41 -29.76 -62.15
C PRO A 253 41.35 -30.63 -63.42
N SER A 254 40.20 -30.63 -64.11
CA SER A 254 40.07 -31.22 -65.45
C SER A 254 40.79 -30.33 -66.48
N GLY A 255 41.69 -30.93 -67.26
CA GLY A 255 42.55 -30.25 -68.24
C GLY A 255 41.80 -29.61 -69.42
N PRO A 256 42.54 -28.91 -70.31
CA PRO A 256 41.98 -28.00 -71.31
C PRO A 256 41.24 -28.71 -72.45
N PRO A 257 40.26 -28.07 -73.10
CA PRO A 257 39.42 -28.70 -74.10
C PRO A 257 40.15 -28.88 -75.44
N THR A 258 40.06 -30.07 -76.02
CA THR A 258 40.38 -30.36 -77.41
C THR A 258 39.17 -30.03 -78.30
N GLY A 259 39.36 -29.27 -79.39
CA GLY A 259 38.40 -29.16 -80.50
C GLY A 259 38.86 -29.98 -81.73
N PRO A 260 38.35 -29.74 -82.95
CA PRO A 260 36.98 -29.39 -83.38
C PRO A 260 36.48 -30.24 -84.61
N SER A 261 35.17 -30.35 -84.87
CA SER A 261 34.55 -30.65 -86.20
C SER A 261 33.03 -30.90 -86.05
N GLY A 262 32.06 -30.27 -86.75
CA GLY A 262 32.01 -29.30 -87.86
C GLY A 262 30.59 -28.66 -87.99
N PRO A 263 30.27 -27.91 -89.07
CA PRO A 263 29.07 -27.04 -89.22
C PRO A 263 28.07 -27.57 -90.30
N PRO A 264 26.99 -26.86 -90.74
CA PRO A 264 26.11 -25.82 -90.13
C PRO A 264 24.59 -26.12 -90.32
N THR A 265 23.70 -25.33 -89.70
CA THR A 265 22.55 -24.63 -90.36
C THR A 265 21.84 -23.73 -89.33
N GLY A 266 21.78 -22.41 -89.59
CA GLY A 266 21.04 -21.41 -88.80
C GLY A 266 19.55 -21.30 -89.20
N PRO A 267 18.84 -20.15 -89.01
CA PRO A 267 19.23 -18.90 -88.35
C PRO A 267 18.15 -18.25 -87.43
N THR A 268 18.62 -17.25 -86.67
CA THR A 268 18.01 -15.93 -86.34
C THR A 268 16.76 -15.76 -85.47
N GLY A 269 16.97 -15.09 -84.33
CA GLY A 269 16.18 -13.92 -83.91
C GLY A 269 16.66 -13.32 -82.56
N PRO A 270 16.67 -11.99 -82.37
CA PRO A 270 17.65 -11.26 -81.55
C PRO A 270 17.17 -10.86 -80.13
N PRO A 271 18.08 -10.33 -79.28
CA PRO A 271 17.87 -10.15 -77.85
C PRO A 271 17.44 -8.73 -77.48
N THR A 272 16.81 -8.56 -76.33
CA THR A 272 16.77 -7.27 -75.63
C THR A 272 17.18 -7.47 -74.19
N GLY A 273 18.35 -6.93 -73.87
CA GLY A 273 18.91 -6.81 -72.53
C GLY A 273 18.34 -5.59 -71.77
N PRO A 274 19.07 -5.08 -70.75
CA PRO A 274 18.50 -4.83 -69.43
C PRO A 274 18.52 -3.35 -68.99
N THR A 275 17.79 -3.04 -67.92
CA THR A 275 17.95 -1.88 -67.01
C THR A 275 17.10 -2.22 -65.79
N GLY A 276 17.51 -2.25 -64.52
CA GLY A 276 18.38 -1.38 -63.70
C GLY A 276 17.67 -1.22 -62.33
N PRO A 277 18.36 -0.95 -61.21
CA PRO A 277 17.89 -1.21 -59.82
C PRO A 277 17.45 0.09 -59.09
N PRO A 278 17.38 0.17 -57.74
CA PRO A 278 16.64 -0.57 -56.69
C PRO A 278 15.79 0.39 -55.81
N THR A 279 14.95 -0.10 -54.89
CA THR A 279 14.67 0.62 -53.62
C THR A 279 14.00 -0.28 -52.57
N GLY A 280 14.49 -0.17 -51.33
CA GLY A 280 14.14 -0.98 -50.17
C GLY A 280 12.84 -0.58 -49.44
N PRO A 281 12.64 -1.08 -48.20
CA PRO A 281 11.34 -1.32 -47.60
C PRO A 281 10.81 -0.16 -46.76
N THR A 282 9.49 -0.09 -46.53
CA THR A 282 8.88 0.80 -45.55
C THR A 282 7.68 0.11 -44.88
N GLY A 283 7.77 -0.08 -43.57
CA GLY A 283 6.68 0.13 -42.60
C GLY A 283 5.60 -0.96 -42.42
N PRO A 284 5.28 -1.37 -41.17
CA PRO A 284 4.27 -2.39 -40.86
C PRO A 284 2.84 -1.82 -40.75
N PRO A 285 1.79 -2.66 -40.90
CA PRO A 285 0.40 -2.23 -40.71
C PRO A 285 -0.03 -2.20 -39.25
N VAL A 286 -1.02 -1.34 -39.02
CA VAL A 286 -1.62 -0.88 -37.77
C VAL A 286 -2.55 -1.92 -37.15
N GLN A 287 -2.66 -1.80 -35.82
CA GLN A 287 -3.45 -2.54 -34.85
C GLN A 287 -4.93 -2.72 -35.20
N GLU A 288 -5.43 -3.92 -34.86
CA GLU A 288 -6.82 -4.34 -34.85
C GLU A 288 -7.36 -4.14 -33.42
N ALA A 289 -8.32 -3.23 -33.24
CA ALA A 289 -9.04 -3.02 -32.00
C ALA A 289 -10.49 -3.47 -32.19
N THR A 290 -10.85 -4.58 -31.55
CA THR A 290 -12.23 -5.08 -31.51
C THR A 290 -12.84 -4.66 -30.18
N SER A 291 -13.89 -3.85 -30.25
CA SER A 291 -14.83 -3.58 -29.16
C SER A 291 -16.15 -4.28 -29.50
N PRO A 292 -16.88 -4.82 -28.51
CA PRO A 292 -18.28 -4.41 -28.41
C PRO A 292 -18.73 -4.02 -26.98
N GLN A 293 -19.67 -3.08 -27.01
CA GLN A 293 -20.40 -2.36 -25.96
C GLN A 293 -21.25 -3.27 -25.05
N PRO A 294 -21.55 -2.83 -23.79
CA PRO A 294 -22.40 -3.56 -22.85
C PRO A 294 -23.89 -3.21 -23.03
N ASP A 295 -24.75 -4.23 -23.04
CA ASP A 295 -26.21 -4.09 -22.94
C ASP A 295 -26.70 -4.22 -21.50
N LEU A 296 -27.69 -3.37 -21.20
CA LEU A 296 -28.34 -3.16 -19.91
C LEU A 296 -29.24 -4.30 -19.45
N ALA A 297 -29.23 -4.49 -18.12
CA ALA A 297 -30.34 -4.76 -17.20
C ALA A 297 -31.41 -5.80 -17.60
N THR A 298 -31.44 -6.90 -16.84
CA THR A 298 -32.68 -7.64 -16.53
C THR A 298 -32.67 -7.96 -15.05
N GLU A 299 -33.68 -7.43 -14.35
CA GLU A 299 -33.98 -7.64 -12.94
C GLU A 299 -34.20 -9.12 -12.63
N ALA A 300 -33.52 -9.62 -11.59
CA ALA A 300 -33.84 -10.89 -10.96
C ALA A 300 -34.39 -10.58 -9.56
N ILE A 301 -35.71 -10.75 -9.43
CA ILE A 301 -36.46 -10.83 -8.18
C ILE A 301 -35.92 -12.04 -7.41
N SER A 302 -35.46 -11.82 -6.18
CA SER A 302 -35.16 -12.90 -5.24
C SER A 302 -36.02 -12.70 -3.99
N GLU A 303 -36.92 -13.65 -3.80
CA GLU A 303 -37.88 -13.71 -2.71
C GLU A 303 -37.18 -13.83 -1.35
N THR A 304 -37.57 -12.96 -0.41
CA THR A 304 -37.16 -13.00 0.98
C THR A 304 -37.98 -14.05 1.74
N PRO A 305 -37.36 -15.06 2.39
CA PRO A 305 -38.06 -15.88 3.37
C PRO A 305 -38.19 -15.14 4.70
N VAL A 306 -39.39 -15.22 5.25
CA VAL A 306 -39.90 -14.54 6.43
C VAL A 306 -39.22 -15.04 7.72
N GLU A 307 -38.63 -14.09 8.44
CA GLU A 307 -38.65 -13.87 9.89
C GLU A 307 -39.01 -15.05 10.81
N ALA A 308 -38.01 -15.51 11.57
CA ALA A 308 -38.20 -16.13 12.87
C ALA A 308 -37.77 -15.11 13.94
N GLU A 309 -38.79 -14.54 14.57
CA GLU A 309 -38.74 -13.58 15.67
C GLU A 309 -37.85 -14.09 16.82
N GLN A 310 -36.67 -13.48 16.99
CA GLN A 310 -35.92 -13.55 18.23
C GLN A 310 -36.23 -12.26 19.00
N VAL A 311 -37.06 -12.41 20.02
CA VAL A 311 -37.39 -11.36 20.98
C VAL A 311 -36.09 -10.92 21.67
N ALA A 312 -35.61 -9.73 21.32
CA ALA A 312 -34.57 -9.04 22.09
C ALA A 312 -35.09 -8.78 23.52
N PRO A 313 -34.24 -8.83 24.56
CA PRO A 313 -34.66 -8.41 25.89
C PRO A 313 -35.04 -6.93 25.80
N VAL A 314 -36.29 -6.63 26.16
CA VAL A 314 -36.77 -5.26 26.27
C VAL A 314 -35.93 -4.58 27.34
N GLU A 315 -35.06 -3.67 26.92
CA GLU A 315 -34.23 -2.88 27.82
C GLU A 315 -35.16 -1.94 28.60
N ASP A 316 -35.18 -2.07 29.92
CA ASP A 316 -36.00 -1.24 30.81
C ASP A 316 -35.56 0.22 30.66
N VAL A 317 -36.44 1.09 30.13
CA VAL A 317 -36.17 2.52 29.96
C VAL A 317 -36.43 3.25 31.27
N TYR A 318 -35.42 3.92 31.82
CA TYR A 318 -35.54 4.73 33.03
C TYR A 318 -35.51 6.22 32.67
N GLU A 319 -36.53 6.97 33.10
CA GLU A 319 -36.60 8.41 32.88
C GLU A 319 -36.27 9.17 34.18
N ASP A 320 -35.36 10.13 34.08
CA ASP A 320 -34.98 11.04 35.16
C ASP A 320 -36.12 12.04 35.43
N GLN A 321 -36.48 12.23 36.71
CA GLN A 321 -37.46 13.22 37.15
C GLN A 321 -36.85 14.42 37.87
N GLY A 322 -35.52 14.51 37.88
CA GLY A 322 -34.77 15.49 38.64
C GLY A 322 -34.48 15.01 40.07
N ASP A 323 -33.56 15.72 40.73
CA ASP A 323 -33.10 15.44 42.10
C ASP A 323 -32.54 14.00 42.32
N GLY A 324 -32.15 13.30 41.24
CA GLY A 324 -31.51 11.99 41.27
C GLY A 324 -32.48 10.79 41.30
N TRP A 325 -33.76 11.01 40.97
CA TRP A 325 -34.81 10.00 41.04
C TRP A 325 -35.28 9.56 39.65
N TYR A 326 -35.51 8.26 39.49
CA TYR A 326 -35.86 7.65 38.22
C TYR A 326 -37.13 6.81 38.33
N PHE A 327 -37.94 6.81 37.27
CA PHE A 327 -39.04 5.87 37.12
C PHE A 327 -38.82 4.98 35.90
N ARG A 328 -39.13 3.69 36.07
CA ARG A 328 -39.11 2.74 34.97
C ARG A 328 -40.36 2.91 34.12
N LYS A 329 -40.16 3.15 32.82
CA LYS A 329 -41.21 3.18 31.81
C LYS A 329 -41.38 1.80 31.20
N LYS A 330 -42.60 1.28 31.28
CA LYS A 330 -42.96 -0.01 30.71
C LYS A 330 -43.22 0.12 29.20
N PRO A 331 -43.18 -0.99 28.45
CA PRO A 331 -43.43 -0.99 27.00
C PRO A 331 -44.83 -0.50 26.60
N ASP A 332 -45.80 -0.52 27.52
CA ASP A 332 -47.15 0.02 27.33
C ASP A 332 -47.23 1.55 27.52
N GLY A 333 -46.08 2.21 27.80
CA GLY A 333 -45.99 3.64 28.06
C GLY A 333 -46.41 4.05 29.47
N SER A 334 -46.78 3.10 30.34
CA SER A 334 -47.08 3.36 31.74
C SER A 334 -45.80 3.35 32.60
N TYR A 335 -45.82 4.06 33.71
CA TYR A 335 -44.69 4.07 34.66
C TYR A 335 -44.92 3.07 35.78
N ASP A 336 -43.83 2.46 36.25
CA ASP A 336 -43.83 1.77 37.54
C ASP A 336 -44.04 2.78 38.68
N GLN A 337 -44.73 2.38 39.76
CA GLN A 337 -44.91 3.25 40.93
C GLN A 337 -43.70 3.21 41.88
N GLN A 338 -42.81 2.25 41.67
CA GLN A 338 -41.56 2.14 42.40
C GLN A 338 -40.55 3.18 41.91
N VAL A 339 -40.00 3.96 42.84
CA VAL A 339 -38.94 4.93 42.58
C VAL A 339 -37.59 4.20 42.54
N TYR A 340 -36.70 4.60 41.63
CA TYR A 340 -35.35 4.07 41.47
C TYR A 340 -34.30 5.16 41.67
N VAL A 341 -33.11 4.76 42.12
CA VAL A 341 -31.90 5.60 42.26
C VAL A 341 -30.71 4.91 41.64
N ILE A 342 -29.72 5.68 41.18
CA ILE A 342 -28.47 5.12 40.64
C ILE A 342 -27.52 4.81 41.80
N LYS A 343 -27.11 3.55 41.94
CA LYS A 343 -26.01 3.11 42.80
C LYS A 343 -25.04 2.28 41.98
N ASP A 344 -23.76 2.63 42.01
CA ASP A 344 -22.69 1.94 41.28
C ASP A 344 -22.98 1.76 39.77
N GLY A 345 -23.67 2.74 39.16
CA GLY A 345 -24.05 2.71 37.74
C GLY A 345 -25.30 1.88 37.42
N PHE A 346 -25.97 1.29 38.41
CA PHE A 346 -27.19 0.50 38.23
C PHE A 346 -28.41 1.19 38.85
N TYR A 347 -29.56 1.09 38.17
CA TYR A 347 -30.85 1.52 38.71
C TYR A 347 -31.34 0.51 39.75
N VAL A 348 -31.37 0.93 41.02
CA VAL A 348 -31.87 0.11 42.14
C VAL A 348 -33.12 0.74 42.74
N PRO A 349 -34.14 -0.05 43.13
CA PRO A 349 -35.34 0.49 43.74
C PRO A 349 -34.98 1.19 45.06
N TYR A 350 -35.55 2.37 45.26
CA TYR A 350 -35.41 3.11 46.50
C TYR A 350 -36.17 2.43 47.63
N GLU A 351 -35.45 2.14 48.71
CA GLU A 351 -36.01 1.68 49.97
C GLU A 351 -35.88 2.84 50.98
N ASP A 352 -36.98 3.23 51.62
CA ASP A 352 -36.96 4.25 52.67
C ASP A 352 -36.23 3.67 53.88
N PRO A 353 -35.10 4.27 54.33
CA PRO A 353 -34.34 3.77 55.46
C PRO A 353 -35.10 3.81 56.81
N ASN A 354 -36.32 4.36 56.84
CA ASN A 354 -37.18 4.40 58.03
C ASN A 354 -38.48 3.57 57.90
N ALA A 355 -38.63 2.75 56.85
CA ALA A 355 -39.81 1.91 56.63
C ALA A 355 -39.86 0.64 57.49
#